data_AF-A0A7Y0MYA5-F1
#
_entry.id   AF-A0A7Y0MYA5-F1
#
_cell.length_a   1.000
_cell.length_b   1.000
_cell.length_c   1.000
_cell.angle_alpha   90.00
_cell.angle_beta   90.00
_cell.angle_gamma   90.00
#
_symmetry.space_group_name_H-M   'P 1'
#
loop_
_entity.id
_entity.type
_entity.pdbx_description
1 polymer ?
#
loop_
_entity_poly.entity_id
_entity_poly.type
_entity_poly.pdbx_seq_one_letter_code
_entity_poly.pdbx_strand_id
1 'polypeptide(L)'
;MSIATDTLPNIQTVEELIKEYYRTQVTKPEQIDQERVDKVVNFNLASYNLPFINTSAPKAFSSRKDEITYLLSGSNLVKENKLCAYHHEFIREGLQQLLVTHDELLKEGYKTVSSQEHNLFHQLSVNKLIMKKHDCLIEEDIKTIKEQVVSLINELYEIERKEKMDVVKATNWAQNKHSEQQAAYDKAIAELAASEANSLNDMYVNFSQYFDSIESRDYWFFDELKDMCGNASNKDIEEVLTHLNFIPLRKYLADDKQHKLWVKESEAENLDYKSIQYNK
;
A
#
# COMPACT_ATOMS: atom_id res chain seq x y z
N MET A 1 11.18 -38.09 3.25
CA MET A 1 10.16 -37.05 3.53
C MET A 1 10.04 -36.12 2.33
N SER A 2 8.82 -35.91 1.82
CA SER A 2 8.55 -34.83 0.86
C SER A 2 8.33 -33.55 1.65
N ILE A 3 9.16 -32.54 1.43
CA ILE A 3 8.97 -31.21 2.03
C ILE A 3 7.59 -30.73 1.58
N ALA A 4 6.73 -30.36 2.52
CA ALA A 4 5.48 -29.68 2.19
C ALA A 4 5.81 -28.30 1.60
N THR A 5 6.06 -28.27 0.29
CA THR A 5 6.34 -27.07 -0.49
C THR A 5 5.16 -26.09 -0.51
N ASP A 6 3.99 -26.54 -0.07
CA ASP A 6 2.74 -25.77 -0.02
C ASP A 6 2.76 -24.59 0.97
N THR A 7 3.79 -24.49 1.84
CA THR A 7 3.96 -23.36 2.77
C THR A 7 5.01 -22.33 2.32
N LEU A 8 5.67 -22.54 1.18
CA LEU A 8 6.69 -21.60 0.70
C LEU A 8 6.04 -20.33 0.10
N PRO A 9 6.66 -19.15 0.28
CA PRO A 9 6.20 -17.93 -0.38
C PRO A 9 6.20 -18.09 -1.91
N ASN A 10 5.13 -17.65 -2.57
CA ASN A 10 5.10 -17.66 -4.04
C ASN A 10 6.01 -16.56 -4.61
N ILE A 11 6.78 -16.89 -5.66
CA ILE A 11 7.57 -15.93 -6.42
C ILE A 11 6.86 -15.69 -7.76
N GLN A 12 6.40 -14.47 -7.97
CA GLN A 12 5.80 -14.07 -9.25
C GLN A 12 6.89 -13.73 -10.25
N THR A 13 6.62 -13.97 -11.54
CA THR A 13 7.52 -13.52 -12.60
C THR A 13 7.55 -12.00 -12.72
N VAL A 14 8.64 -11.45 -13.23
CA VAL A 14 8.76 -10.00 -13.49
C VAL A 14 7.62 -9.50 -14.40
N GLU A 15 7.19 -10.29 -15.38
CA GLU A 15 6.09 -9.92 -16.27
C GLU A 15 4.74 -9.82 -15.55
N GLU A 16 4.47 -10.73 -14.60
CA GLU A 16 3.26 -10.68 -13.78
C GLU A 16 3.26 -9.46 -12.85
N LEU A 17 4.41 -9.15 -12.26
CA LEU A 17 4.61 -7.96 -11.43
C LEU A 17 4.45 -6.67 -12.25
N ILE A 18 4.91 -6.63 -13.50
CA ILE A 18 4.65 -5.49 -14.39
C ILE A 18 3.15 -5.32 -14.64
N LYS A 19 2.41 -6.39 -14.91
CA LYS A 19 0.94 -6.34 -15.07
C LYS A 19 0.26 -5.86 -13.79
N GLU A 20 0.73 -6.31 -12.63
CA GLU A 20 0.23 -5.89 -11.32
C GLU A 20 0.50 -4.41 -11.05
N TYR A 21 1.69 -3.91 -11.40
CA TYR A 21 2.05 -2.50 -11.30
C TYR A 21 1.05 -1.62 -12.07
N TYR A 22 0.73 -1.97 -13.31
CA TYR A 22 -0.24 -1.19 -14.10
C TYR A 22 -1.66 -1.27 -13.55
N ARG A 23 -2.05 -2.36 -12.89
CA ARG A 23 -3.37 -2.51 -12.24
C ARG A 23 -3.49 -1.73 -10.94
N THR A 24 -2.40 -1.57 -10.20
CA THR A 24 -2.44 -1.03 -8.82
C THR A 24 -1.88 0.38 -8.71
N GLN A 25 -0.81 0.71 -9.43
CA GLN A 25 -0.09 1.98 -9.28
C GLN A 25 -0.52 3.05 -10.29
N VAL A 26 -0.99 2.62 -11.47
CA VAL A 26 -1.35 3.49 -12.59
C VAL A 26 -2.85 3.78 -12.64
N THR A 27 -3.66 3.06 -11.86
CA THR A 27 -5.11 3.29 -11.84
C THR A 27 -5.40 4.66 -11.23
N LYS A 28 -6.24 5.43 -11.93
CA LYS A 28 -6.72 6.73 -11.43
C LYS A 28 -7.49 6.48 -10.13
N PRO A 29 -7.32 7.31 -9.09
CA PRO A 29 -8.21 7.25 -7.92
C PRO A 29 -9.66 7.30 -8.38
N GLU A 30 -10.48 6.35 -7.90
CA GLU A 30 -11.91 6.30 -8.25
C GLU A 30 -12.67 7.53 -7.74
N GLN A 31 -12.17 8.14 -6.65
CA GLN A 31 -12.69 9.35 -6.06
C GLN A 31 -11.57 10.37 -5.92
N ILE A 32 -11.90 11.63 -6.22
CA ILE A 32 -11.03 12.76 -5.92
C ILE A 32 -10.99 12.92 -4.40
N ASP A 33 -9.81 13.22 -3.86
CA ASP A 33 -9.65 13.62 -2.47
C ASP A 33 -10.43 14.92 -2.20
N GLN A 34 -11.63 14.76 -1.66
CA GLN A 34 -12.53 15.87 -1.38
C GLN A 34 -11.96 16.80 -0.29
N GLU A 35 -11.21 16.26 0.67
CA GLU A 35 -10.56 17.06 1.72
C GLU A 35 -9.54 18.02 1.10
N ARG A 36 -8.77 17.53 0.13
CA ARG A 36 -7.84 18.37 -0.64
C ARG A 36 -8.57 19.41 -1.47
N VAL A 37 -9.66 19.05 -2.16
CA VAL A 37 -10.49 20.00 -2.92
C VAL A 37 -10.98 21.12 -2.00
N ASP A 38 -11.59 20.76 -0.87
CA ASP A 38 -12.18 21.71 0.07
C ASP A 38 -11.13 22.66 0.65
N LYS A 39 -9.94 22.14 1.00
CA LYS A 39 -8.81 22.96 1.47
C LYS A 39 -8.42 24.03 0.45
N VAL A 40 -8.24 23.64 -0.82
CA VAL A 40 -7.82 24.57 -1.88
C VAL A 40 -8.93 25.59 -2.18
N VAL A 41 -10.18 25.14 -2.26
CA VAL A 41 -11.34 26.03 -2.46
C VAL A 41 -11.44 27.03 -1.32
N ASN A 42 -11.41 26.58 -0.07
CA ASN A 42 -11.56 27.46 1.10
C ASN A 42 -10.46 28.52 1.16
N PHE A 43 -9.21 28.16 0.85
CA PHE A 43 -8.12 29.14 0.84
C PHE A 43 -8.27 30.19 -0.26
N ASN A 44 -8.72 29.76 -1.45
CA ASN A 44 -9.01 30.66 -2.57
C ASN A 44 -10.20 31.57 -2.25
N LEU A 45 -11.29 31.05 -1.68
CA LEU A 45 -12.46 31.83 -1.27
C LEU A 45 -12.14 32.83 -0.15
N ALA A 46 -11.29 32.45 0.80
CA ALA A 46 -10.82 33.38 1.84
C ALA A 46 -10.03 34.56 1.24
N SER A 47 -9.26 34.30 0.18
CA SER A 47 -8.49 35.34 -0.53
C SER A 47 -9.30 36.10 -1.58
N TYR A 48 -10.39 35.55 -2.10
CA TYR A 48 -11.30 36.20 -3.04
C TYR A 48 -11.93 37.47 -2.44
N ASN A 49 -12.10 37.50 -1.12
CA ASN A 49 -12.58 38.68 -0.39
C ASN A 49 -11.47 39.71 -0.13
N LEU A 50 -10.23 39.45 -0.52
CA LEU A 50 -9.12 40.41 -0.35
C LEU A 50 -8.93 41.24 -1.62
N PRO A 51 -8.55 42.53 -1.47
CA PRO A 51 -8.12 43.38 -2.56
C PRO A 51 -7.08 42.77 -3.45
N PHE A 52 -7.33 42.85 -4.75
CA PHE A 52 -6.33 42.53 -5.73
C PHE A 52 -5.24 43.61 -5.74
N ILE A 53 -4.00 43.21 -5.45
CA ILE A 53 -2.82 44.07 -5.56
C ILE A 53 -1.97 43.49 -6.70
N ASN A 54 -1.95 44.19 -7.83
CA ASN A 54 -1.20 43.76 -9.01
C ASN A 54 0.29 44.07 -8.82
N THR A 55 1.03 43.16 -8.17
CA THR A 55 2.47 43.36 -7.89
C THR A 55 3.38 42.27 -8.43
N SER A 56 2.85 41.25 -9.12
CA SER A 56 3.66 40.12 -9.56
C SER A 56 3.86 40.11 -11.08
N ALA A 57 5.12 39.99 -11.52
CA ALA A 57 5.46 39.72 -12.91
C ALA A 57 4.93 38.33 -13.33
N PRO A 58 4.67 38.09 -14.63
CA PRO A 58 4.23 36.79 -15.12
C PRO A 58 5.21 35.68 -14.72
N LYS A 59 4.71 34.59 -14.16
CA LYS A 59 5.52 33.42 -13.82
C LYS A 59 5.64 32.50 -15.03
N ALA A 60 6.87 32.07 -15.31
CA ALA A 60 7.15 31.01 -16.28
C ALA A 60 7.25 29.66 -15.55
N PHE A 61 6.58 28.64 -16.06
CA PHE A 61 6.61 27.28 -15.52
C PHE A 61 7.39 26.35 -16.45
N SER A 62 8.17 25.43 -15.88
CA SER A 62 8.91 24.40 -16.60
C SER A 62 8.01 23.29 -17.17
N SER A 63 6.84 23.06 -16.57
CA SER A 63 5.90 22.05 -17.02
C SER A 63 4.46 22.40 -16.62
N ARG A 64 3.49 21.76 -17.28
CA ARG A 64 2.07 21.88 -16.92
C ARG A 64 1.80 21.37 -15.50
N LYS A 65 2.54 20.37 -15.03
CA LYS A 65 2.45 19.86 -13.65
C LYS A 65 2.86 20.91 -12.63
N ASP A 66 3.93 21.64 -12.90
CA ASP A 66 4.42 22.71 -12.03
C ASP A 66 3.43 23.87 -11.97
N GLU A 67 2.85 24.22 -13.12
CA GLU A 67 1.80 25.25 -13.23
C GLU A 67 0.57 24.86 -12.41
N ILE A 68 0.03 23.64 -12.58
CA ILE A 68 -1.14 23.17 -11.82
C ILE A 68 -0.83 23.15 -10.32
N THR A 69 0.36 22.66 -9.94
CA THR A 69 0.78 22.62 -8.53
C THR A 69 0.86 24.03 -7.94
N TYR A 70 1.34 24.99 -8.71
CA TYR A 70 1.36 26.39 -8.33
C TYR A 70 -0.06 26.95 -8.16
N LEU A 71 -0.96 26.75 -9.14
CA LEU A 71 -2.34 27.25 -9.10
C LEU A 71 -3.13 26.69 -7.91
N LEU A 72 -2.94 25.40 -7.60
CA LEU A 72 -3.55 24.72 -6.45
C LEU A 72 -2.90 25.10 -5.10
N SER A 73 -1.79 25.84 -5.11
CA SER A 73 -1.11 26.26 -3.90
C SER A 73 -1.65 27.61 -3.40
N GLY A 74 -2.09 27.65 -2.15
CA GLY A 74 -2.59 28.86 -1.51
C GLY A 74 -3.74 29.50 -2.31
N SER A 75 -3.61 30.79 -2.63
CA SER A 75 -4.62 31.58 -3.35
C SER A 75 -4.21 31.95 -4.78
N ASN A 76 -3.29 31.18 -5.36
CA ASN A 76 -2.72 31.50 -6.65
C ASN A 76 -3.77 31.40 -7.77
N LEU A 77 -4.70 30.44 -7.71
CA LEU A 77 -5.79 30.35 -8.70
C LEU A 77 -6.58 31.65 -8.81
N VAL A 78 -7.03 32.21 -7.67
CA VAL A 78 -7.78 33.47 -7.64
C VAL A 78 -6.90 34.66 -8.05
N LYS A 79 -5.63 34.68 -7.65
CA LYS A 79 -4.68 35.76 -7.99
C LYS A 79 -4.33 35.81 -9.48
N GLU A 80 -3.97 34.68 -10.09
CA GLU A 80 -3.56 34.61 -11.50
C GLU A 80 -4.75 34.90 -12.42
N ASN A 81 -5.95 34.43 -12.06
CA ASN A 81 -7.18 34.73 -12.80
C ASN A 81 -7.78 36.11 -12.46
N LYS A 82 -7.13 36.89 -11.58
CA LYS A 82 -7.59 38.22 -11.15
C LYS A 82 -9.04 38.22 -10.64
N LEU A 83 -9.44 37.14 -9.96
CA LEU A 83 -10.75 37.00 -9.35
C LEU A 83 -10.76 37.73 -7.99
N CYS A 84 -11.82 38.48 -7.73
CA CYS A 84 -12.03 39.17 -6.46
C CYS A 84 -13.51 39.55 -6.31
N ALA A 85 -14.04 39.49 -5.08
CA ALA A 85 -15.39 39.96 -4.75
C ALA A 85 -15.56 41.47 -4.97
N TYR A 86 -14.44 42.18 -4.99
CA TYR A 86 -14.37 43.62 -4.98
C TYR A 86 -13.62 44.12 -6.22
N HIS A 87 -14.25 45.03 -6.94
CA HIS A 87 -13.61 45.81 -7.98
C HIS A 87 -12.75 46.90 -7.33
N HIS A 88 -11.50 46.99 -7.78
CA HIS A 88 -10.51 47.93 -7.29
C HIS A 88 -9.98 48.74 -8.48
N GLU A 89 -10.35 50.01 -8.55
CA GLU A 89 -9.83 50.92 -9.58
C GLU A 89 -8.84 51.90 -8.95
N PHE A 90 -7.66 52.01 -9.57
CA PHE A 90 -6.57 52.87 -9.06
C PHE A 90 -6.49 54.11 -9.93
N ILE A 91 -7.05 55.22 -9.45
CA ILE A 91 -7.32 56.36 -10.33
C ILE A 91 -6.15 57.33 -10.32
N ARG A 92 -5.41 57.32 -11.42
CA ARG A 92 -4.29 58.25 -11.69
C ARG A 92 -4.75 59.62 -12.20
N GLU A 93 -5.99 59.73 -12.67
CA GLU A 93 -6.49 60.84 -13.50
C GLU A 93 -7.35 61.88 -12.75
N GLY A 94 -7.46 61.77 -11.41
CA GLY A 94 -8.16 62.75 -10.57
C GLY A 94 -9.62 62.41 -10.23
N LEU A 95 -10.26 63.27 -9.43
CA LEU A 95 -11.55 62.98 -8.78
C LEU A 95 -12.74 62.85 -9.76
N GLN A 96 -12.76 63.61 -10.86
CA GLN A 96 -13.89 63.58 -11.80
C GLN A 96 -14.03 62.23 -12.49
N GLN A 97 -12.91 61.63 -12.92
CA GLN A 97 -12.91 60.29 -13.51
C GLN A 97 -13.41 59.25 -12.51
N LEU A 98 -13.04 59.40 -11.23
CA LEU A 98 -13.50 58.51 -10.15
C LEU A 98 -15.02 58.54 -9.97
N LEU A 99 -15.64 59.71 -10.05
CA LEU A 99 -17.09 59.84 -9.96
C LEU A 99 -17.83 59.25 -11.17
N VAL A 100 -17.26 59.41 -12.38
CA VAL A 100 -17.83 58.81 -13.61
C VAL A 100 -17.78 57.29 -13.54
N THR A 101 -16.62 56.71 -13.24
CA THR A 101 -16.46 55.25 -13.12
C THR A 101 -17.33 54.67 -12.00
N HIS A 102 -17.49 55.41 -10.88
CA HIS A 102 -18.40 55.01 -9.81
C HIS A 102 -19.86 54.93 -10.27
N ASP A 103 -20.34 55.95 -10.99
CA ASP A 103 -21.70 55.97 -11.54
C ASP A 103 -21.94 54.86 -12.58
N GLU A 104 -20.95 54.57 -13.42
CA GLU A 104 -20.99 53.46 -14.39
C GLU A 104 -21.13 52.10 -13.68
N LEU A 105 -20.28 51.82 -12.69
CA LEU A 105 -20.33 50.56 -11.94
C LEU A 105 -21.61 50.42 -11.12
N LEU A 106 -22.15 51.51 -10.58
CA LEU A 106 -23.46 51.49 -9.91
C LEU A 106 -24.58 51.06 -10.89
N LYS A 107 -24.56 51.53 -12.13
CA LYS A 107 -25.53 51.13 -13.18
C LYS A 107 -25.40 49.66 -13.55
N GLU A 108 -24.20 49.09 -13.45
CA GLU A 108 -23.93 47.66 -13.61
C GLU A 108 -24.30 46.81 -12.37
N GLY A 109 -24.84 47.44 -11.32
CA GLY A 109 -25.32 46.77 -10.11
C GLY A 109 -24.27 46.59 -9.01
N TYR A 110 -23.05 47.13 -9.18
CA TYR A 110 -22.05 47.10 -8.11
C TYR A 110 -22.52 47.90 -6.91
N LYS A 111 -22.09 47.48 -5.71
CA LYS A 111 -22.45 48.14 -4.45
C LYS A 111 -21.24 48.89 -3.91
N THR A 112 -21.46 50.14 -3.52
CA THR A 112 -20.44 50.92 -2.82
C THR A 112 -20.13 50.25 -1.48
N VAL A 113 -18.85 50.09 -1.16
CA VAL A 113 -18.41 49.47 0.10
C VAL A 113 -18.05 50.57 1.08
N SER A 114 -18.63 50.53 2.28
CA SER A 114 -18.25 51.48 3.33
C SER A 114 -16.85 51.17 3.88
N SER A 115 -16.18 52.19 4.41
CA SER A 115 -14.89 52.03 5.08
C SER A 115 -14.95 51.15 6.32
N GLN A 116 -16.14 50.92 6.88
CA GLN A 116 -16.38 50.05 8.04
C GLN A 116 -16.59 48.58 7.65
N GLU A 117 -17.06 48.30 6.44
CA GLU A 117 -17.29 46.95 5.93
C GLU A 117 -16.01 46.30 5.38
N HIS A 118 -14.98 47.09 5.09
CA HIS A 118 -13.78 46.63 4.44
C HIS A 118 -12.53 46.89 5.30
N ASN A 119 -12.05 45.84 5.96
CA ASN A 119 -10.91 45.85 6.89
C ASN A 119 -9.57 46.38 6.31
N LEU A 120 -9.50 46.66 5.01
CA LEU A 120 -8.30 47.18 4.33
C LEU A 120 -8.42 48.63 3.87
N PHE A 121 -9.50 49.34 4.24
CA PHE A 121 -9.68 50.75 3.89
C PHE A 121 -8.54 51.64 4.42
N HIS A 122 -7.90 51.27 5.54
CA HIS A 122 -6.84 52.07 6.15
C HIS A 122 -5.48 52.02 5.44
N GLN A 123 -5.18 51.01 4.61
CA GLN A 123 -3.86 50.86 3.96
C GLN A 123 -3.82 51.29 2.48
N LEU A 124 -4.98 51.49 1.85
CA LEU A 124 -5.08 51.66 0.38
C LEU A 124 -5.83 52.95 -0.04
N SER A 125 -6.16 53.85 0.89
CA SER A 125 -7.22 54.88 0.74
C SER A 125 -6.88 56.17 -0.01
N VAL A 126 -5.66 56.35 -0.54
CA VAL A 126 -5.40 57.53 -1.38
C VAL A 126 -5.59 57.14 -2.85
N ASN A 127 -6.62 57.71 -3.49
CA ASN A 127 -6.96 57.59 -4.93
C ASN A 127 -7.41 56.19 -5.42
N LYS A 128 -8.27 55.49 -4.66
CA LYS A 128 -8.85 54.22 -5.10
C LYS A 128 -10.37 54.17 -4.93
N LEU A 129 -11.04 53.57 -5.91
CA LEU A 129 -12.45 53.20 -5.82
C LEU A 129 -12.55 51.71 -5.50
N ILE A 130 -13.29 51.36 -4.45
CA ILE A 130 -13.57 49.97 -4.06
C ILE A 130 -15.08 49.75 -4.09
N MET A 131 -15.53 48.81 -4.92
CA MET A 131 -16.95 48.45 -5.04
C MET A 131 -17.12 46.94 -5.03
N LYS A 132 -18.17 46.45 -4.36
CA LYS A 132 -18.50 45.02 -4.33
C LYS A 132 -19.24 44.66 -5.60
N LYS A 133 -18.85 43.55 -6.23
CA LYS A 133 -19.61 42.93 -7.32
C LYS A 133 -21.04 42.61 -6.85
N HIS A 134 -21.99 42.61 -7.77
CA HIS A 134 -23.33 42.14 -7.45
C HIS A 134 -23.35 40.63 -7.24
N ASP A 135 -24.31 40.17 -6.45
CA ASP A 135 -24.25 38.84 -5.84
C ASP A 135 -24.24 37.69 -6.87
N CYS A 136 -24.89 37.84 -8.05
CA CYS A 136 -24.87 36.80 -9.07
C CYS A 136 -23.49 36.62 -9.75
N LEU A 137 -22.71 37.68 -9.96
CA LEU A 137 -21.33 37.56 -10.46
C LEU A 137 -20.42 36.89 -9.40
N ILE A 138 -20.67 37.15 -8.12
CA ILE A 138 -19.93 36.50 -7.04
C ILE A 138 -20.25 35.00 -7.01
N GLU A 139 -21.52 34.62 -7.15
CA GLU A 139 -21.94 33.22 -7.21
C GLU A 139 -21.32 32.50 -8.42
N GLU A 140 -21.27 33.15 -9.58
CA GLU A 140 -20.64 32.62 -10.79
C GLU A 140 -19.12 32.46 -10.64
N ASP A 141 -18.42 33.44 -10.07
CA ASP A 141 -17.00 33.36 -9.75
C ASP A 141 -16.72 32.19 -8.77
N ILE A 142 -17.51 32.06 -7.70
CA ILE A 142 -17.36 30.99 -6.71
C ILE A 142 -17.57 29.61 -7.35
N LYS A 143 -18.59 29.48 -8.22
CA LYS A 143 -18.85 28.25 -8.97
C LYS A 143 -17.65 27.92 -9.86
N THR A 144 -17.15 28.91 -10.59
CA THR A 144 -15.98 28.76 -11.47
C THR A 144 -14.74 28.31 -10.70
N ILE A 145 -14.46 28.91 -9.54
CA ILE A 145 -13.33 28.51 -8.67
C ILE A 145 -13.45 27.05 -8.29
N LYS A 146 -14.63 26.60 -7.85
CA LYS A 146 -14.86 25.20 -7.46
C LYS A 146 -14.64 24.24 -8.63
N GLU A 147 -15.21 24.55 -9.79
CA GLU A 147 -15.08 23.73 -11.00
C GLU A 147 -13.64 23.66 -11.49
N GLN A 148 -12.92 24.80 -11.47
CA GLN A 148 -11.52 24.85 -11.87
C GLN A 148 -10.61 24.06 -10.93
N VAL A 149 -10.81 24.15 -9.60
CA VAL A 149 -10.03 23.34 -8.64
C VAL A 149 -10.19 21.85 -8.92
N VAL A 150 -11.42 21.40 -9.12
CA VAL A 150 -11.72 19.99 -9.46
C VAL A 150 -11.07 19.60 -10.79
N SER A 151 -11.19 20.44 -11.82
CA SER A 151 -10.58 20.20 -13.13
C SER A 151 -9.05 20.09 -13.04
N LEU A 152 -8.40 20.99 -12.31
CA LEU A 152 -6.94 21.02 -12.13
C LEU A 152 -6.44 19.80 -11.36
N ILE A 153 -7.14 19.39 -10.29
CA ILE A 153 -6.78 18.17 -9.54
C ILE A 153 -6.91 16.93 -10.43
N ASN A 154 -7.97 16.84 -11.22
CA ASN A 154 -8.14 15.76 -12.18
C ASN A 154 -7.02 15.72 -13.22
N GLU A 155 -6.66 16.89 -13.78
CA GLU A 155 -5.57 17.01 -14.75
C GLU A 155 -4.23 16.58 -14.13
N LEU A 156 -3.96 17.01 -12.89
CA LEU A 156 -2.77 16.62 -12.15
C LEU A 156 -2.69 15.09 -11.98
N TYR A 157 -3.80 14.45 -11.60
CA TYR A 157 -3.84 12.99 -11.49
C TYR A 157 -3.60 12.28 -12.82
N GLU A 158 -4.10 12.81 -13.94
CA GLU A 158 -3.81 12.22 -15.26
C GLU A 158 -2.34 12.38 -15.65
N ILE A 159 -1.72 13.52 -15.33
CA ILE A 159 -0.28 13.72 -15.59
C ILE A 159 0.53 12.74 -14.74
N GLU A 160 0.28 12.65 -13.44
CA GLU A 160 0.97 11.73 -12.54
C GLU A 160 0.76 10.27 -12.95
N ARG A 161 -0.44 9.91 -13.41
CA ARG A 161 -0.74 8.60 -13.97
C ARG A 161 0.10 8.29 -15.20
N LYS A 162 0.18 9.21 -16.16
CA LYS A 162 1.01 9.04 -17.37
C LYS A 162 2.49 8.94 -17.03
N GLU A 163 2.97 9.71 -16.05
CA GLU A 163 4.35 9.59 -15.56
C GLU A 163 4.65 8.22 -14.93
N LYS A 164 3.65 7.56 -14.35
CA LYS A 164 3.76 6.20 -13.83
C LYS A 164 3.62 5.13 -14.92
N MET A 165 3.07 5.45 -16.10
CA MET A 165 3.00 4.50 -17.22
C MET A 165 4.37 4.20 -17.86
N ASP A 166 5.43 4.86 -17.41
CA ASP A 166 6.79 4.65 -17.91
C ASP A 166 7.27 3.20 -17.70
N VAL A 167 7.72 2.58 -18.80
CA VAL A 167 8.14 1.17 -18.83
C VAL A 167 9.37 0.94 -17.94
N VAL A 168 10.28 1.90 -17.87
CA VAL A 168 11.49 1.79 -17.03
C VAL A 168 11.08 1.79 -15.55
N LYS A 169 10.16 2.67 -15.14
CA LYS A 169 9.61 2.66 -13.77
C LYS A 169 8.90 1.36 -13.42
N ALA A 170 8.04 0.86 -14.33
CA ALA A 170 7.32 -0.41 -14.12
C ALA A 170 8.30 -1.59 -14.00
N THR A 171 9.33 -1.62 -14.84
CA THR A 171 10.35 -2.68 -14.84
C THR A 171 11.19 -2.64 -13.57
N ASN A 172 11.66 -1.46 -13.16
CA ASN A 172 12.45 -1.29 -11.94
C ASN A 172 11.65 -1.67 -10.69
N TRP A 173 10.36 -1.30 -10.64
CA TRP A 173 9.48 -1.73 -9.55
C TRP A 173 9.33 -3.25 -9.50
N ALA A 174 9.09 -3.89 -10.65
CA ALA A 174 8.92 -5.33 -10.75
C ALA A 174 10.20 -6.10 -10.39
N GLN A 175 11.37 -5.63 -10.80
CA GLN A 175 12.66 -6.23 -10.44
C GLN A 175 12.95 -6.14 -8.93
N ASN A 176 12.67 -4.98 -8.31
CA ASN A 176 12.82 -4.82 -6.87
C ASN A 176 11.86 -5.75 -6.12
N LYS A 177 10.59 -5.80 -6.52
CA LYS A 177 9.59 -6.70 -5.92
C LYS A 177 9.93 -8.17 -6.09
N HIS A 178 10.37 -8.58 -7.27
CA HIS A 178 10.85 -9.94 -7.51
C HIS A 178 12.03 -10.29 -6.60
N SER A 179 12.99 -9.37 -6.43
CA SER A 179 14.15 -9.59 -5.56
C SER A 179 13.73 -9.73 -4.09
N GLU A 180 12.75 -8.96 -3.63
CA GLU A 180 12.15 -9.10 -2.29
C GLU A 180 11.47 -10.47 -2.12
N GLN A 181 10.70 -10.91 -3.12
CA GLN A 181 10.04 -12.22 -3.11
C GLN A 181 11.06 -13.37 -3.08
N GLN A 182 12.12 -13.28 -3.89
CA GLN A 182 13.20 -14.26 -3.91
C GLN A 182 13.92 -14.32 -2.56
N ALA A 183 14.26 -13.17 -1.97
CA ALA A 183 14.93 -13.14 -0.66
C ALA A 183 14.06 -13.74 0.45
N ALA A 184 12.74 -13.50 0.42
CA ALA A 184 11.80 -14.08 1.36
C ALA A 184 11.69 -15.61 1.19
N TYR A 185 11.66 -16.08 -0.05
CA TYR A 185 11.65 -17.50 -0.38
C TYR A 185 12.95 -18.20 0.06
N ASP A 186 14.11 -17.64 -0.28
CA ASP A 186 15.42 -18.19 0.08
C ASP A 186 15.57 -18.27 1.60
N LYS A 187 15.10 -17.25 2.32
CA LYS A 187 15.06 -17.24 3.78
C LYS A 187 14.18 -18.36 4.34
N ALA A 188 12.98 -18.55 3.78
CA ALA A 188 12.07 -19.61 4.21
C ALA A 188 12.68 -21.01 3.97
N ILE A 189 13.37 -21.21 2.85
CA ILE A 189 14.13 -22.45 2.59
C ILE A 189 15.24 -22.65 3.62
N ALA A 190 16.02 -21.61 3.92
CA ALA A 190 17.12 -21.71 4.87
C ALA A 190 16.60 -22.06 6.28
N GLU A 191 15.48 -21.46 6.71
CA GLU A 191 14.82 -21.76 7.98
C GLU A 191 14.29 -23.20 8.03
N LEU A 192 13.69 -23.69 6.94
CA LEU A 192 13.24 -25.08 6.83
C LEU A 192 14.43 -26.06 6.89
N ALA A 193 15.49 -25.80 6.12
CA ALA A 193 16.69 -26.63 6.11
C ALA A 193 17.39 -26.64 7.48
N ALA A 194 17.45 -25.50 8.17
CA ALA A 194 17.98 -25.42 9.52
C ALA A 194 17.11 -26.17 10.54
N SER A 195 15.78 -26.09 10.42
CA SER A 195 14.86 -26.84 11.26
C SER A 195 15.02 -28.36 11.06
N GLU A 196 15.17 -28.80 9.81
CA GLU A 196 15.41 -30.21 9.48
C GLU A 196 16.77 -30.69 10.01
N ALA A 197 17.83 -29.91 9.80
CA ALA A 197 19.15 -30.22 10.32
C ALA A 197 19.19 -30.30 11.84
N ASN A 198 18.50 -29.39 12.55
CA ASN A 198 18.37 -29.44 14.00
C ASN A 198 17.59 -30.68 14.46
N SER A 199 16.47 -31.00 13.82
CA SER A 199 15.70 -32.20 14.13
C SER A 199 16.53 -33.47 13.92
N LEU A 200 17.28 -33.56 12.82
CA LEU A 200 18.18 -34.68 12.55
C LEU A 200 19.31 -34.78 13.59
N ASN A 201 19.90 -33.64 13.98
CA ASN A 201 20.94 -33.59 14.98
C ASN A 201 20.42 -34.00 16.36
N ASP A 202 19.24 -33.54 16.76
CA ASP A 202 18.59 -33.94 18.02
C ASP A 202 18.29 -35.45 18.02
N MET A 203 17.82 -36.00 16.90
CA MET A 203 17.67 -37.45 16.75
C MET A 203 19.01 -38.17 16.92
N TYR A 204 20.07 -37.73 16.24
CA TYR A 204 21.38 -38.37 16.32
C TYR A 204 21.98 -38.27 17.74
N VAL A 205 21.92 -37.11 18.39
CA VAL A 205 22.42 -36.94 19.77
C VAL A 205 21.69 -37.86 20.75
N ASN A 206 20.36 -37.97 20.63
CA ASN A 206 19.55 -38.74 21.57
C ASN A 206 19.55 -40.25 21.29
N PHE A 207 19.76 -40.66 20.03
CA PHE A 207 19.55 -42.06 19.62
C PHE A 207 20.73 -42.70 18.86
N SER A 208 21.86 -42.02 18.64
CA SER A 208 23.01 -42.55 17.86
C SER A 208 23.43 -43.97 18.25
N GLN A 209 23.40 -44.31 19.53
CA GLN A 209 23.78 -45.65 20.01
C GLN A 209 22.76 -46.75 19.66
N TYR A 210 21.52 -46.37 19.34
CA TYR A 210 20.41 -47.27 19.05
C TYR A 210 20.02 -47.30 17.56
N PHE A 211 20.48 -46.34 16.75
CA PHE A 211 20.11 -46.21 15.33
C PHE A 211 20.33 -47.50 14.54
N ASP A 212 21.56 -48.06 14.55
CA ASP A 212 21.87 -49.31 13.84
C ASP A 212 21.01 -50.48 14.33
N SER A 213 20.71 -50.50 15.64
CA SER A 213 19.87 -51.56 16.22
C SER A 213 18.42 -51.43 15.74
N ILE A 214 17.86 -50.22 15.76
CA ILE A 214 16.49 -49.95 15.30
C ILE A 214 16.38 -50.25 13.80
N GLU A 215 17.33 -49.77 12.99
CA GLU A 215 17.35 -49.98 11.55
C GLU A 215 17.56 -51.45 11.16
N SER A 216 18.27 -52.25 11.96
CA SER A 216 18.54 -53.65 11.62
C SER A 216 17.31 -54.58 11.59
N ARG A 217 16.17 -54.18 12.18
CA ARG A 217 14.95 -55.00 12.25
C ARG A 217 13.87 -54.50 11.30
N ASP A 218 13.00 -55.41 10.87
CA ASP A 218 11.91 -55.06 9.95
C ASP A 218 10.65 -54.57 10.68
N TYR A 219 10.55 -54.87 11.98
CA TYR A 219 9.47 -54.39 12.84
C TYR A 219 9.93 -54.20 14.29
N TRP A 220 9.15 -53.40 15.01
CA TRP A 220 9.28 -53.17 16.44
C TRP A 220 7.92 -53.03 17.12
N PHE A 221 7.82 -53.49 18.36
CA PHE A 221 6.78 -53.02 19.27
C PHE A 221 7.21 -51.69 19.90
N PHE A 222 6.27 -50.75 20.02
CA PHE A 222 6.59 -49.44 20.56
C PHE A 222 7.07 -49.49 22.02
N ASP A 223 6.53 -50.42 22.82
CA ASP A 223 6.94 -50.63 24.21
C ASP A 223 8.41 -51.11 24.28
N GLU A 224 8.84 -51.99 23.38
CA GLU A 224 10.24 -52.48 23.33
C GLU A 224 11.23 -51.37 22.95
N LEU A 225 10.83 -50.49 22.02
CA LEU A 225 11.62 -49.31 21.66
C LEU A 225 11.73 -48.34 22.83
N LYS A 226 10.64 -48.15 23.58
CA LYS A 226 10.63 -47.29 24.77
C LYS A 226 11.57 -47.82 25.84
N ASP A 227 11.56 -49.13 26.10
CA ASP A 227 12.45 -49.76 27.06
C ASP A 227 13.93 -49.65 26.62
N MET A 228 14.21 -49.82 25.32
CA MET A 228 15.55 -49.68 24.75
C MET A 228 16.06 -48.23 24.81
N CYS A 229 15.20 -47.24 24.51
CA CYS A 229 15.58 -45.83 24.47
C CYS A 229 15.46 -45.12 25.83
N GLY A 230 15.03 -45.83 26.88
CA GLY A 230 15.03 -45.38 28.26
C GLY A 230 14.18 -44.11 28.51
N ASN A 231 14.85 -42.99 28.75
CA ASN A 231 14.21 -41.72 29.14
C ASN A 231 13.73 -40.86 27.95
N ALA A 232 13.88 -41.34 26.71
CA ALA A 232 13.40 -40.61 25.54
C ALA A 232 11.88 -40.40 25.58
N SER A 233 11.40 -39.24 25.12
CA SER A 233 9.96 -39.01 25.07
C SER A 233 9.33 -39.85 23.96
N ASN A 234 8.06 -40.24 24.12
CA ASN A 234 7.35 -41.00 23.09
C ASN A 234 7.38 -40.28 21.72
N LYS A 235 7.33 -38.94 21.72
CA LYS A 235 7.36 -38.14 20.49
C LYS A 235 8.67 -38.31 19.74
N ASP A 236 9.80 -38.28 20.46
CA ASP A 236 11.12 -38.42 19.86
C ASP A 236 11.33 -39.82 19.27
N ILE A 237 10.78 -40.86 19.93
CA ILE A 237 10.82 -42.25 19.44
C ILE A 237 9.99 -42.37 18.14
N GLU A 238 8.78 -41.79 18.10
CA GLU A 238 7.95 -41.80 16.88
C GLU A 238 8.61 -41.01 15.72
N GLU A 239 9.32 -39.92 16.02
CA GLU A 239 10.08 -39.14 15.03
C GLU A 239 11.23 -39.97 14.42
N VAL A 240 12.00 -40.69 15.24
CA VAL A 240 13.08 -41.58 14.76
C VAL A 240 12.54 -42.73 13.91
N LEU A 241 11.44 -43.35 14.32
CA LEU A 241 10.81 -44.42 13.53
C LEU A 241 10.32 -43.91 12.19
N THR A 242 9.70 -42.75 12.17
CA THR A 242 9.25 -42.11 10.92
C THR A 242 10.45 -41.75 10.03
N HIS A 243 11.55 -41.28 10.62
CA HIS A 243 12.79 -40.98 9.89
C HIS A 243 13.41 -42.23 9.24
N LEU A 244 13.38 -43.37 9.94
CA LEU A 244 13.84 -44.67 9.44
C LEU A 244 12.81 -45.38 8.53
N ASN A 245 11.77 -44.67 8.08
CA ASN A 245 10.69 -45.18 7.23
C ASN A 245 9.91 -46.36 7.86
N PHE A 246 9.72 -46.36 9.17
CA PHE A 246 8.75 -47.25 9.82
C PHE A 246 7.37 -46.60 9.82
N ILE A 247 6.35 -47.37 9.47
CA ILE A 247 4.95 -46.96 9.50
C ILE A 247 4.21 -47.71 10.62
N PRO A 248 3.28 -47.04 11.33
CA PRO A 248 2.48 -47.69 12.35
C PRO A 248 1.35 -48.52 11.70
N LEU A 249 1.31 -49.81 11.98
CA LEU A 249 0.32 -50.75 11.47
C LEU A 249 -0.36 -51.53 12.58
N ARG A 250 -1.59 -51.99 12.36
CA ARG A 250 -2.31 -52.91 13.25
C ARG A 250 -2.56 -54.23 12.53
N LYS A 251 -1.94 -55.31 13.00
CA LYS A 251 -2.04 -56.64 12.39
C LYS A 251 -2.33 -57.71 13.45
N TYR A 252 -2.93 -58.82 13.03
CA TYR A 252 -3.14 -59.99 13.87
C TYR A 252 -1.87 -60.83 13.93
N LEU A 253 -1.41 -61.15 15.14
CA LEU A 253 -0.15 -61.88 15.35
C LEU A 253 -0.39 -63.37 15.65
N ALA A 254 0.65 -64.07 16.11
CA ALA A 254 0.63 -65.49 16.44
C ALA A 254 -0.36 -65.86 17.57
N ASP A 255 -0.72 -64.91 18.42
CA ASP A 255 -1.68 -65.07 19.52
C ASP A 255 -3.15 -64.83 19.11
N ASP A 256 -3.39 -64.68 17.80
CA ASP A 256 -4.68 -64.33 17.20
C ASP A 256 -5.30 -63.02 17.71
N LYS A 257 -4.49 -62.12 18.29
CA LYS A 257 -4.91 -60.77 18.70
C LYS A 257 -4.29 -59.70 17.82
N GLN A 258 -4.96 -58.56 17.75
CA GLN A 258 -4.51 -57.41 16.98
C GLN A 258 -3.59 -56.52 17.81
N HIS A 259 -2.37 -56.28 17.33
CA HIS A 259 -1.36 -55.46 18.01
C HIS A 259 -0.91 -54.30 17.11
N LYS A 260 -0.51 -53.17 17.71
CA LYS A 260 0.10 -52.03 17.00
C LYS A 260 1.61 -52.27 16.90
N LEU A 261 2.13 -52.25 15.69
CA LEU A 261 3.54 -52.43 15.34
C LEU A 261 4.02 -51.19 14.59
N TRP A 262 5.31 -50.92 14.69
CA TRP A 262 6.02 -50.08 13.73
C TRP A 262 6.77 -51.00 12.80
N VAL A 263 6.52 -50.91 11.50
CA VAL A 263 7.07 -51.82 10.47
C VAL A 263 7.74 -51.00 9.40
N LYS A 264 8.92 -51.40 8.90
CA LYS A 264 9.53 -50.76 7.74
C LYS A 264 8.56 -50.74 6.58
N GLU A 265 8.39 -49.59 5.96
CA GLU A 265 7.44 -49.39 4.86
C GLU A 265 7.66 -50.40 3.72
N SER A 266 8.92 -50.74 3.42
CA SER A 266 9.27 -51.73 2.39
C SER A 266 8.84 -53.16 2.72
N GLU A 267 8.70 -53.51 4.00
CA GLU A 267 8.36 -54.86 4.47
C GLU A 267 6.88 -54.98 4.87
N ALA A 268 6.13 -53.88 4.83
CA ALA A 268 4.75 -53.79 5.32
C ALA A 268 3.76 -54.76 4.65
N GLU A 269 4.05 -55.24 3.45
CA GLU A 269 3.19 -56.19 2.72
C GLU A 269 3.69 -57.64 2.78
N ASN A 270 4.98 -57.85 3.05
CA ASN A 270 5.65 -59.15 2.90
C ASN A 270 6.05 -59.80 4.24
N LEU A 271 5.94 -59.06 5.34
CA LEU A 271 6.27 -59.58 6.67
C LEU A 271 5.28 -60.69 7.08
N ASP A 272 5.78 -61.83 7.54
CA ASP A 272 4.94 -62.90 8.10
C ASP A 272 4.50 -62.55 9.52
N TYR A 273 3.43 -61.77 9.63
CA TYR A 273 2.86 -61.33 10.91
C TYR A 273 2.41 -62.49 11.82
N LYS A 274 2.07 -63.66 11.27
CA LYS A 274 1.64 -64.83 12.05
C LYS A 274 2.80 -65.56 12.71
N SER A 275 4.03 -65.28 12.29
CA SER A 275 5.25 -65.79 12.94
C SER A 275 5.71 -64.94 14.14
N ILE A 276 5.19 -63.72 14.28
CA ILE A 276 5.61 -62.78 15.32
C ILE A 276 4.92 -63.10 16.65
N GLN A 277 5.71 -63.38 17.68
CA GLN A 277 5.22 -63.59 19.04
C GLN A 277 5.21 -62.28 19.81
N TYR A 278 4.08 -61.96 20.45
CA TYR A 278 3.99 -60.85 21.39
C TYR A 278 4.28 -61.34 22.80
N ASN A 279 5.46 -61.01 23.31
CA ASN A 279 5.87 -61.37 24.66
C ASN A 279 5.69 -60.14 25.56
N LYS A 280 4.73 -60.19 26.47
CA LYS A 280 4.47 -59.16 27.47
C LYS A 280 4.66 -59.72 28.88
#